data_AF-A0A662YBP3-F1
#
_entry.id   AF-A0A662YBP3-F1
#
_cell.length_a   1.000
_cell.length_b   1.000
_cell.length_c   1.000
_cell.angle_alpha   90.00
_cell.angle_beta   90.00
_cell.angle_gamma   90.00
#
_symmetry.space_group_name_H-M   'P 1'
#
loop_
_entity.id
_entity.type
_entity.pdbx_description
1 polymer ?
#
loop_
_entity_poly.entity_id
_entity_poly.type
_entity_poly.pdbx_seq_one_letter_code
_entity_poly.pdbx_strand_id
1 'polypeptide(L)'
;MKLATCIVLVAVVVASARADTGSTVCPDACTDQYDPVCGSDGVTYSNACDLSLAACNSKSGTTQVSDGECPAACDYACPAISDPVCGSDGVTYSNACDLSLAACNSKSGTTQVSDGECPAACDYACPAISDPVCGSDGVTYSNA
;
A
#
# COMPACT_ATOMS: atom_id res chain seq x y z
N MET A 1 7.17 -73.56 -28.33
CA MET A 1 7.67 -72.47 -29.21
C MET A 1 6.44 -71.67 -29.67
N LYS A 2 6.05 -70.58 -29.02
CA LYS A 2 6.62 -69.24 -29.21
C LYS A 2 6.49 -68.45 -27.89
N LEU A 3 7.58 -67.85 -27.43
CA LEU A 3 7.57 -66.77 -26.44
C LEU A 3 6.82 -65.59 -27.06
N ALA A 4 5.82 -65.06 -26.35
CA ALA A 4 5.28 -63.73 -26.62
C ALA A 4 5.80 -62.80 -25.52
N THR A 5 6.85 -62.08 -25.87
CA THR A 5 7.57 -61.11 -25.05
C THR A 5 6.65 -59.95 -24.70
N CYS A 6 6.53 -59.63 -23.40
CA CYS A 6 5.88 -58.40 -22.93
C CYS A 6 6.68 -57.19 -23.41
N ILE A 7 6.22 -56.53 -24.48
CA ILE A 7 6.71 -55.21 -24.87
C ILE A 7 6.02 -54.22 -23.93
N VAL A 8 6.73 -53.81 -22.89
CA VAL A 8 6.38 -52.62 -22.11
C VAL A 8 6.54 -51.43 -23.06
N LEU A 9 5.44 -50.98 -23.66
CA LEU A 9 5.39 -49.68 -24.33
C LEU A 9 5.51 -48.63 -23.23
N VAL A 10 6.73 -48.22 -22.95
CA VAL A 10 7.01 -47.00 -22.20
C VAL A 10 6.46 -45.87 -23.07
N ALA A 11 5.26 -45.39 -22.76
CA ALA A 11 4.74 -44.16 -23.31
C ALA A 11 5.70 -43.06 -22.85
N VAL A 12 6.60 -42.63 -23.73
CA VAL A 12 7.38 -41.43 -23.52
C VAL A 12 6.36 -40.29 -23.49
N VAL A 13 5.97 -39.88 -22.28
CA VAL A 13 5.30 -38.60 -22.08
C VAL A 13 6.28 -37.54 -22.54
N VAL A 14 6.13 -37.07 -23.76
CA VAL A 14 6.78 -35.84 -24.20
C VAL A 14 6.08 -34.75 -23.41
N ALA A 15 6.64 -34.41 -22.26
CA ALA A 15 6.28 -33.18 -21.58
C ALA A 15 6.69 -32.05 -22.53
N SER A 16 5.73 -31.54 -23.31
CA SER A 16 5.88 -30.26 -23.98
C SER A 16 5.92 -29.21 -22.89
N ALA A 17 7.10 -29.01 -22.30
CA ALA A 17 7.42 -27.80 -21.60
C ALA A 17 7.29 -26.68 -22.63
N ARG A 18 6.17 -25.97 -22.56
CA ARG A 18 6.10 -24.60 -23.06
C ARG A 18 7.23 -23.87 -22.36
N ALA A 19 8.32 -23.66 -23.10
CA ALA A 19 9.27 -22.65 -22.75
C ALA A 19 8.50 -21.34 -22.91
N ASP A 20 7.88 -20.89 -21.82
CA ASP A 20 7.76 -19.46 -21.62
C ASP A 20 9.19 -18.96 -21.79
N THR A 21 9.40 -18.14 -22.80
CA THR A 21 10.68 -17.50 -23.08
C THR A 21 10.94 -16.49 -21.96
N GLY A 22 11.18 -16.99 -20.75
CA GLY A 22 11.98 -16.31 -19.75
C GLY A 22 13.37 -16.26 -20.32
N SER A 23 13.62 -15.24 -21.14
CA SER A 23 14.96 -14.87 -21.57
C SER A 23 15.82 -14.82 -20.32
N THR A 24 16.80 -15.70 -20.21
CA THR A 24 17.81 -15.71 -19.14
C THR A 24 18.76 -14.51 -19.24
N VAL A 25 18.56 -13.65 -20.24
CA VAL A 25 19.34 -12.45 -20.51
C VAL A 25 18.40 -11.25 -20.36
N CYS A 26 18.75 -10.37 -19.45
CA CYS A 26 18.08 -9.09 -19.25
C CYS A 26 18.44 -8.13 -20.41
N PRO A 27 17.59 -7.14 -20.72
CA PRO A 27 17.97 -6.06 -21.62
C PRO A 27 19.30 -5.40 -21.19
N ASP A 28 20.23 -5.19 -22.12
CA ASP A 28 21.51 -4.53 -21.78
C ASP A 28 21.36 -3.02 -21.57
N ALA A 29 20.39 -2.40 -22.25
CA ALA A 29 20.07 -0.99 -22.16
C ALA A 29 18.62 -0.72 -22.59
N CYS A 30 18.05 0.36 -22.07
CA CYS A 30 16.75 0.90 -22.47
C CYS A 30 16.92 2.31 -23.05
N THR A 31 15.97 2.72 -23.89
CA THR A 31 15.90 4.09 -24.41
C THR A 31 15.33 5.05 -23.38
N ASP A 32 15.72 6.33 -23.42
CA ASP A 32 15.16 7.39 -22.56
C ASP A 32 13.75 7.87 -23.00
N GLN A 33 13.02 7.06 -23.77
CA GLN A 33 11.64 7.35 -24.15
C GLN A 33 10.75 7.28 -22.90
N TYR A 34 10.02 8.35 -22.63
CA TYR A 34 9.10 8.42 -21.50
C TYR A 34 7.67 8.07 -21.95
N ASP A 35 7.32 6.80 -21.78
CA ASP A 35 5.99 6.21 -22.00
C ASP A 35 5.65 5.36 -20.76
N PRO A 36 5.26 5.99 -19.64
CA PRO A 36 5.30 5.37 -18.33
C PRO A 36 4.35 4.17 -18.21
N VAL A 37 4.73 3.22 -17.37
CA VAL A 37 3.92 2.03 -17.02
C VAL A 37 3.91 1.81 -15.51
N CYS A 38 2.79 1.30 -15.00
CA CYS A 38 2.69 0.92 -13.59
C CYS A 38 3.04 -0.56 -13.40
N GLY A 39 3.99 -0.84 -12.52
CA GLY A 39 4.34 -2.19 -12.09
C GLY A 39 3.39 -2.75 -11.03
N SER A 40 3.29 -4.08 -10.95
CA SER A 40 2.50 -4.80 -9.94
C SER A 40 3.04 -4.63 -8.51
N ASP A 41 4.22 -4.02 -8.37
CA ASP A 41 4.83 -3.58 -7.12
C ASP A 41 4.48 -2.13 -6.76
N GLY A 42 3.62 -1.47 -7.54
CA GLY A 42 3.20 -0.08 -7.31
C GLY A 42 4.25 0.96 -7.70
N VAL A 43 5.28 0.57 -8.46
CA VAL A 43 6.34 1.47 -8.94
C VAL A 43 6.05 1.92 -10.37
N THR A 44 6.17 3.22 -10.62
CA THR A 44 6.15 3.79 -11.97
C THR A 44 7.51 3.59 -12.63
N TYR A 45 7.52 2.96 -13.82
CA TYR A 45 8.70 2.83 -14.67
C TYR A 45 8.60 3.78 -15.87
N SER A 46 9.72 4.35 -16.32
CA SER A 46 9.73 5.34 -17.42
C SER A 46 9.18 4.78 -18.73
N ASN A 47 9.33 3.47 -18.93
CA ASN A 47 8.73 2.71 -20.02
C ASN A 47 8.72 1.20 -19.71
N ALA A 48 8.13 0.41 -20.61
CA ALA A 48 8.05 -1.04 -20.48
C ALA A 48 9.41 -1.76 -20.50
N CYS A 49 10.44 -1.19 -21.14
CA CYS A 49 11.80 -1.73 -21.11
C CYS A 49 12.39 -1.62 -19.71
N ASP A 50 12.26 -0.44 -19.08
CA ASP A 50 12.75 -0.20 -17.72
C ASP A 50 12.09 -1.14 -16.71
N LEU A 51 10.77 -1.38 -16.83
CA LEU A 51 10.06 -2.38 -16.01
C LEU A 51 10.65 -3.77 -16.21
N SER A 52 10.80 -4.20 -17.47
CA SER A 52 11.30 -5.54 -17.81
C SER A 52 12.74 -5.75 -17.34
N LEU A 53 13.58 -4.70 -17.46
CA LEU A 53 14.95 -4.70 -17.01
C LEU A 53 15.05 -4.79 -15.48
N ALA A 54 14.27 -4.00 -14.75
CA ALA A 54 14.20 -4.06 -13.30
C ALA A 54 13.71 -5.42 -12.81
N ALA A 55 12.61 -5.94 -13.39
CA ALA A 55 12.06 -7.24 -13.04
C ALA A 55 13.09 -8.37 -13.30
N CYS A 56 13.80 -8.31 -14.43
CA CYS A 56 14.84 -9.28 -14.75
C CYS A 56 16.05 -9.21 -13.82
N ASN A 57 16.60 -8.01 -13.58
CA ASN A 57 17.76 -7.81 -12.71
C ASN A 57 17.49 -8.22 -11.27
N SER A 58 16.31 -7.89 -10.76
CA SER A 58 15.88 -8.26 -9.41
C SER A 58 15.33 -9.69 -9.31
N LYS A 59 15.17 -10.38 -10.44
CA LYS A 59 14.46 -11.68 -10.54
C LYS A 59 13.09 -11.62 -9.86
N SER A 60 12.42 -10.47 -9.95
CA SER A 60 11.08 -10.29 -9.40
C SER A 60 10.02 -10.76 -10.40
N GLY A 61 8.85 -11.14 -9.88
CA GLY A 61 7.66 -11.37 -10.70
C GLY A 61 6.90 -10.08 -11.03
N THR A 62 7.57 -8.92 -11.00
CA THR A 62 6.93 -7.63 -11.30
C THR A 62 6.43 -7.65 -12.74
N THR A 63 5.16 -7.35 -12.93
CA THR A 63 4.51 -7.26 -14.24
C THR A 63 3.86 -5.91 -14.41
N GLN A 64 3.63 -5.47 -15.64
CA GLN A 64 2.85 -4.28 -15.90
C GLN A 64 1.38 -4.52 -15.52
N VAL A 65 0.80 -3.60 -14.72
CA VAL A 65 -0.63 -3.63 -14.34
C VAL A 65 -1.47 -2.61 -15.10
N SER A 66 -0.88 -1.49 -15.52
CA SER A 66 -1.55 -0.48 -16.36
C SER A 66 -0.55 0.31 -17.17
N ASP A 67 -1.02 0.92 -18.26
CA ASP A 67 -0.32 2.03 -18.92
C ASP A 67 -0.39 3.28 -18.04
N GLY A 68 0.57 4.20 -18.20
CA GLY A 68 0.69 5.42 -17.40
C GLY A 68 1.47 5.22 -16.10
N GLU A 69 1.63 6.30 -15.34
CA GLU A 69 2.21 6.22 -14.00
C GLU A 69 1.32 5.41 -13.06
N CYS A 70 1.91 4.77 -12.05
CA CYS A 70 1.11 4.20 -10.98
C CYS A 70 0.26 5.29 -10.32
N PRO A 71 -1.01 4.99 -9.96
CA PRO A 71 -1.80 5.89 -9.15
C PRO A 71 -0.99 6.25 -7.91
N ALA A 72 -1.00 7.53 -7.52
CA ALA A 72 -0.48 7.87 -6.21
C ALA A 72 -1.20 6.99 -5.18
N ALA A 73 -0.50 6.53 -4.14
CA ALA A 73 -1.08 5.62 -3.13
C ALA A 73 -2.37 6.16 -2.49
N CYS A 74 -2.64 7.45 -2.69
CA CYS A 74 -3.73 8.24 -2.14
C CYS A 74 -4.63 8.82 -3.24
N ASP A 75 -4.60 8.29 -4.46
CA ASP A 75 -5.40 8.80 -5.59
C ASP A 75 -6.80 8.16 -5.60
N TYR A 76 -7.64 8.59 -4.65
CA TYR A 76 -9.04 8.21 -4.60
C TYR A 76 -9.91 9.39 -4.17
N ALA A 77 -11.15 9.41 -4.64
CA ALA A 77 -12.14 10.41 -4.29
C ALA A 77 -13.00 9.94 -3.12
N CYS A 78 -13.23 10.83 -2.16
CA CYS A 78 -14.13 10.58 -1.05
C CYS A 78 -15.57 11.00 -1.39
N PRO A 79 -16.59 10.23 -0.93
CA PRO A 79 -17.97 10.63 -1.09
C PRO A 79 -18.25 11.90 -0.27
N ALA A 80 -19.06 12.81 -0.80
CA ALA A 80 -19.46 14.03 -0.10
C ALA A 80 -20.56 13.75 0.95
N ILE A 81 -20.25 12.88 1.90
CA ILE A 81 -21.13 12.50 3.02
C ILE A 81 -20.62 13.18 4.29
N SER A 82 -21.53 13.77 5.06
CA SER A 82 -21.24 14.44 6.33
C SER A 82 -21.47 13.48 7.50
N ASP A 83 -20.43 12.72 7.83
CA ASP A 83 -20.38 11.78 8.98
C ASP A 83 -19.07 12.05 9.75
N PRO A 84 -18.98 13.15 10.51
CA PRO A 84 -17.72 13.68 11.00
C PRO A 84 -16.98 12.71 11.93
N VAL A 85 -15.65 12.76 11.89
CA VAL A 85 -14.75 11.99 12.76
C VAL A 85 -13.63 12.86 13.32
N CYS A 86 -13.17 12.55 14.53
CA CYS A 86 -12.05 13.26 15.15
C CYS A 86 -10.74 12.49 14.91
N GLY A 87 -9.75 13.16 14.30
CA GLY A 87 -8.41 12.62 14.12
C GLY A 87 -7.54 12.74 15.39
N SER A 88 -6.51 11.91 15.47
CA SER A 88 -5.49 11.94 16.54
C SER A 88 -4.61 13.18 16.52
N ASP A 89 -4.68 13.95 15.45
CA ASP A 89 -4.10 15.29 15.28
C ASP A 89 -5.02 16.40 15.83
N GLY A 90 -6.18 16.05 16.38
CA GLY A 90 -7.17 17.00 16.90
C GLY A 90 -7.95 17.73 15.80
N VAL A 91 -7.88 17.25 14.55
CA VAL A 91 -8.61 17.82 13.41
C VAL A 91 -9.91 17.05 13.18
N THR A 92 -11.01 17.78 13.02
CA THR A 92 -12.29 17.21 12.56
C THR A 92 -12.25 17.00 11.05
N TYR A 93 -12.51 15.77 10.62
CA TYR A 93 -12.65 15.42 9.21
C TYR A 93 -14.13 15.21 8.86
N SER A 94 -14.54 15.52 7.63
CA SER A 94 -15.95 15.46 7.20
C SER A 94 -16.51 14.03 7.21
N ASN A 95 -15.65 13.04 6.99
CA ASN A 95 -15.91 11.61 7.16
C ASN A 95 -14.59 10.82 7.28
N ALA A 96 -14.69 9.52 7.54
CA ALA A 96 -13.53 8.62 7.68
C ALA A 96 -12.69 8.46 6.39
N CYS A 97 -13.30 8.64 5.21
CA CYS A 97 -12.55 8.64 3.95
C CYS A 97 -11.64 9.87 3.88
N ASP A 98 -12.17 11.05 4.19
CA ASP A 98 -11.39 12.29 4.16
C ASP A 98 -10.22 12.26 5.15
N LEU A 99 -10.42 11.67 6.34
CA LEU A 99 -9.33 11.42 7.29
C LEU A 99 -8.25 10.51 6.68
N SER A 100 -8.66 9.37 6.12
CA SER A 100 -7.73 8.39 5.53
C SER A 100 -6.96 8.99 4.35
N LEU A 101 -7.62 9.80 3.53
CA LEU A 101 -7.04 10.46 2.38
C LEU A 101 -6.04 11.54 2.81
N ALA A 102 -6.37 12.33 3.82
CA ALA A 102 -5.47 13.32 4.40
C ALA A 102 -4.23 12.65 5.02
N ALA A 103 -4.42 11.59 5.82
CA ALA A 103 -3.34 10.83 6.43
C ALA A 103 -2.42 10.20 5.37
N CYS A 104 -3.01 9.64 4.31
CA CYS A 104 -2.26 9.08 3.19
C CYS A 104 -1.44 10.16 2.47
N ASN A 105 -2.08 11.26 2.06
CA ASN A 105 -1.43 12.33 1.29
C ASN A 105 -0.28 12.99 2.05
N SER A 106 -0.44 13.17 3.36
CA SER A 106 0.59 13.75 4.22
C SER A 106 1.58 12.73 4.79
N LYS A 107 1.38 11.43 4.48
CA LYS A 107 2.15 10.30 5.03
C LYS A 107 2.21 10.36 6.57
N SER A 108 1.13 10.82 7.20
CA SER A 108 1.02 10.95 8.64
C SER A 108 0.50 9.64 9.27
N GLY A 109 0.77 9.47 10.56
CA GLY A 109 0.17 8.40 11.37
C GLY A 109 -1.18 8.79 11.99
N THR A 110 -1.89 9.77 11.42
CA THR A 110 -3.18 10.23 11.96
C THR A 110 -4.18 9.09 11.91
N THR A 111 -4.79 8.75 13.05
CA THR A 111 -5.86 7.77 13.15
C THR A 111 -7.13 8.42 13.68
N GLN A 112 -8.28 7.79 13.44
CA GLN A 112 -9.51 8.20 14.11
C GLN A 112 -9.40 7.95 15.63
N VAL A 113 -9.79 8.94 16.43
CA VAL A 113 -9.88 8.87 17.90
C VAL A 113 -11.32 8.66 18.36
N SER A 114 -12.28 9.32 17.71
CA SER A 114 -13.70 9.19 18.02
C SER A 114 -14.58 9.46 16.81
N ASP A 115 -15.82 9.00 16.86
CA ASP A 115 -16.89 9.50 15.99
C ASP A 115 -17.27 10.93 16.41
N GLY A 116 -17.80 11.72 15.46
CA GLY A 116 -18.18 13.11 15.67
C GLY A 116 -17.02 14.10 15.49
N GLU A 117 -17.31 15.38 15.69
CA GLU A 117 -16.31 16.43 15.64
C GLU A 117 -15.33 16.32 16.82
N CYS A 118 -14.09 16.79 16.61
CA CYS A 118 -13.18 16.97 17.72
C CYS A 118 -13.74 17.99 18.71
N PRO A 119 -13.57 17.75 20.03
CA PRO A 119 -14.03 18.69 21.04
C PRO A 119 -13.27 20.02 20.90
N ALA A 120 -14.01 21.14 20.93
CA ALA A 120 -13.46 22.49 20.72
C ALA A 120 -12.41 22.92 21.79
N ALA A 121 -12.39 22.21 22.92
CA ALA A 121 -11.40 22.25 23.98
C ALA A 121 -11.65 21.04 24.89
N CYS A 122 -10.82 20.83 25.91
CA CYS A 122 -11.19 20.00 27.05
C CYS A 122 -12.43 20.61 27.73
N ASP A 123 -13.63 20.29 27.24
CA ASP A 123 -14.92 20.68 27.82
C ASP A 123 -15.20 19.88 29.12
N TYR A 124 -14.18 19.14 29.58
CA TYR A 124 -14.14 18.52 30.87
C TYR A 124 -13.90 19.59 31.93
N ALA A 125 -14.98 20.07 32.52
CA ALA A 125 -14.91 20.79 33.77
C ALA A 125 -14.37 19.84 34.84
N CYS A 126 -13.11 20.03 35.25
CA CYS A 126 -12.56 19.30 36.38
C CYS A 126 -13.40 19.60 37.63
N PRO A 127 -13.85 18.57 38.37
CA PRO A 127 -14.53 18.78 39.65
C PRO A 127 -13.67 19.67 40.56
N ALA A 128 -14.29 20.56 41.33
CA ALA A 128 -13.58 21.40 42.30
C ALA A 128 -13.20 20.62 43.57
N ILE A 129 -12.57 19.46 43.41
CA ILE A 129 -12.00 18.65 44.50
C ILE A 129 -10.56 19.12 44.76
N SER A 130 -10.16 19.17 46.03
CA SER A 130 -8.79 19.50 46.42
C SER A 130 -8.03 18.23 46.78
N ASP A 131 -7.39 17.62 45.78
CA ASP A 131 -6.54 16.44 45.89
C ASP A 131 -5.26 16.64 45.04
N PRO A 132 -4.28 17.41 45.54
CA PRO A 132 -3.26 18.00 44.68
C PRO A 132 -2.25 16.98 44.15
N VAL A 133 -1.90 17.13 42.88
CA VAL A 133 -0.90 16.32 42.18
C VAL A 133 0.23 17.22 41.64
N CYS A 134 1.44 16.65 41.52
CA CYS A 134 2.57 17.32 40.88
C CYS A 134 2.65 16.87 39.42
N GLY A 135 2.45 17.81 38.48
CA GLY A 135 2.56 17.56 37.05
C GLY A 135 4.00 17.29 36.61
N SER A 136 4.15 16.70 35.43
CA SER A 136 5.47 16.48 34.81
C SER A 136 6.19 17.79 34.45
N ASP A 137 5.46 18.90 34.40
CA ASP A 137 5.97 20.25 34.21
C ASP A 137 6.45 20.91 35.53
N GLY A 138 6.32 20.21 36.66
CA GLY A 138 6.69 20.71 37.98
C GLY A 138 5.65 21.65 38.61
N VAL A 139 4.46 21.78 38.02
CA VAL A 139 3.36 22.59 38.55
C VAL A 139 2.48 21.72 39.45
N THR A 140 2.03 22.27 40.58
CA THR A 140 1.04 21.60 41.45
C THR A 140 -0.37 21.94 40.97
N TYR A 141 -1.15 20.93 40.66
CA TYR A 141 -2.55 21.06 40.24
C TYR A 141 -3.49 20.71 41.39
N SER A 142 -4.69 21.31 41.42
CA SER A 142 -5.68 21.10 42.49
C SER A 142 -6.26 19.69 42.50
N ASN A 143 -6.29 19.03 41.35
CA ASN A 143 -6.63 17.62 41.15
C ASN A 143 -6.06 17.12 39.83
N ALA A 144 -6.13 15.80 39.63
CA ALA A 144 -5.71 15.09 38.41
C ALA A 144 -6.72 15.26 37.26
#